data_AF-A0A846M0Q7-F1
#
_entry.id   AF-A0A846M0Q7-F1
#
_cell.length_a   1.000
_cell.length_b   1.000
_cell.length_c   1.000
_cell.angle_alpha   90.00
_cell.angle_beta   90.00
_cell.angle_gamma   90.00
#
_symmetry.space_group_name_H-M   'P 1'
#
loop_
_entity.id
_entity.type
_entity.pdbx_description
1 polymer ?
#
loop_
_entity_poly.entity_id
_entity_poly.type
_entity_poly.pdbx_seq_one_letter_code
_entity_poly.pdbx_strand_id
1 'polypeptide(L)'
;MNRDRRKEIQRVIAQLQDLAMQISAVSERIDMIKSDEEEYRDGIPENMQSSDRYYKAEAAADALTSAYDDLESFDVESVISSLQGAME
;
A
#
# COMPACT_ATOMS: atom_id res chain seq x y z
N MET A 1 -33.52 -6.44 -14.29
CA MET A 1 -32.96 -7.20 -13.15
C MET A 1 -31.56 -7.75 -13.43
N ASN A 2 -31.35 -8.70 -14.37
CA ASN A 2 -29.98 -9.19 -14.64
C ASN A 2 -29.08 -8.15 -15.34
N ARG A 3 -29.66 -7.28 -16.19
CA ARG A 3 -28.95 -6.19 -16.86
C ARG A 3 -28.50 -5.09 -15.88
N ASP A 4 -29.35 -4.73 -14.92
CA ASP A 4 -29.06 -3.70 -13.93
C ASP A 4 -28.01 -4.20 -12.93
N ARG A 5 -28.15 -5.44 -12.44
CA ARG A 5 -27.15 -6.10 -11.61
C ARG A 5 -25.78 -6.16 -12.30
N ARG A 6 -25.71 -6.63 -13.56
CA ARG A 6 -24.46 -6.69 -14.33
C ARG A 6 -23.83 -5.30 -14.52
N LYS A 7 -24.62 -4.26 -14.75
CA LYS A 7 -24.13 -2.87 -14.82
C LYS A 7 -23.53 -2.40 -13.51
N GLU A 8 -24.15 -2.71 -12.37
CA GLU A 8 -23.58 -2.35 -11.07
C GLU A 8 -22.28 -3.12 -10.80
N ILE A 9 -22.21 -4.41 -11.12
CA ILE A 9 -20.96 -5.19 -10.98
C ILE A 9 -19.85 -4.57 -11.84
N GLN A 10 -20.14 -4.15 -13.08
CA GLN A 10 -19.17 -3.45 -13.93
C GLN A 10 -18.67 -2.13 -13.32
N ARG A 11 -19.56 -1.36 -12.66
CA ARG A 11 -19.15 -0.14 -11.97
C ARG A 11 -18.25 -0.43 -10.78
N VAL A 12 -18.56 -1.45 -9.99
CA VAL A 12 -17.72 -1.88 -8.86
C VAL A 12 -16.35 -2.33 -9.37
N ILE A 13 -16.29 -3.10 -10.46
CA ILE A 13 -15.01 -3.50 -11.09
C ILE A 13 -14.21 -2.26 -11.51
N ALA A 14 -14.84 -1.28 -12.16
CA ALA A 14 -14.15 -0.05 -12.58
C ALA A 14 -13.61 0.75 -11.37
N GLN A 15 -14.37 0.80 -10.27
CA GLN A 15 -13.91 1.42 -9.02
C GLN A 15 -12.73 0.67 -8.40
N LEU A 16 -12.75 -0.66 -8.42
CA LEU A 16 -11.63 -1.47 -7.94
C LEU A 16 -10.38 -1.32 -8.80
N GLN A 17 -10.52 -1.18 -10.12
CA GLN A 17 -9.40 -0.90 -11.02
C GLN A 17 -8.77 0.47 -10.74
N ASP A 18 -9.60 1.50 -10.52
CA ASP A 18 -9.10 2.81 -10.10
C ASP A 18 -8.42 2.75 -8.73
N LEU A 19 -9.01 2.02 -7.78
CA LEU A 19 -8.41 1.80 -6.47
C LEU A 19 -7.07 1.07 -6.57
N ALA A 20 -6.92 0.08 -7.46
CA ALA A 20 -5.65 -0.61 -7.67
C ALA A 20 -4.54 0.35 -8.15
N MET A 21 -4.87 1.25 -9.09
CA MET A 21 -3.93 2.28 -9.52
C MET A 21 -3.56 3.24 -8.37
N GLN A 22 -4.54 3.62 -7.55
CA GLN A 22 -4.30 4.48 -6.39
C GLN A 22 -3.43 3.77 -5.34
N ILE A 23 -3.68 2.50 -5.06
CA ILE A 23 -2.88 1.70 -4.12
C ILE A 23 -1.43 1.63 -4.61
N SER A 24 -1.21 1.27 -5.88
CA SER A 24 0.15 1.24 -6.45
C SER A 24 0.88 2.59 -6.33
N ALA A 25 0.18 3.69 -6.65
CA ALA A 25 0.76 5.03 -6.52
C ALA A 25 1.04 5.43 -5.06
N VAL A 26 0.25 4.96 -4.10
CA VAL A 26 0.48 5.21 -2.67
C VAL A 26 1.62 4.33 -2.15
N SER A 27 1.69 3.05 -2.54
CA SER A 27 2.78 2.14 -2.18
C SER A 27 4.13 2.68 -2.65
N GLU A 28 4.23 3.18 -3.90
CA GLU A 28 5.45 3.82 -4.41
C GLU A 28 5.85 5.04 -3.56
N ARG A 29 4.87 5.84 -3.12
CA ARG A 29 5.14 7.00 -2.25
C ARG A 29 5.60 6.59 -0.86
N ILE A 30 5.03 5.52 -0.30
CA ILE A 30 5.48 4.99 0.99
C ILE A 30 6.91 4.46 0.86
N ASP A 31 7.25 3.75 -0.22
CA ASP A 31 8.60 3.22 -0.46
C ASP A 31 9.65 4.34 -0.59
N MET A 32 9.30 5.44 -1.27
CA MET A 32 10.16 6.63 -1.32
C MET A 32 10.39 7.23 0.07
N ILE A 33 9.34 7.43 0.88
CA ILE A 33 9.46 7.99 2.22
C ILE A 33 10.25 7.05 3.14
N LYS A 34 10.01 5.74 3.02
CA LYS A 34 10.76 4.71 3.75
C LYS A 34 12.26 4.80 3.42
N SER A 35 12.61 4.89 2.15
CA SER A 35 14.00 5.02 1.70
C SER A 35 14.66 6.28 2.28
N ASP A 36 13.94 7.41 2.27
CA ASP A 36 14.42 8.67 2.86
C ASP A 36 14.65 8.53 4.39
N GLU A 37 13.76 7.84 5.10
CA GLU A 37 13.88 7.61 6.55
C GLU A 37 15.01 6.64 6.89
N GLU A 38 15.22 5.59 6.08
CA GLU A 38 16.34 4.66 6.22
C GLU A 38 17.68 5.38 5.98
N GLU A 39 17.79 6.21 4.94
CA GLU A 39 18.99 7.03 4.69
C GLU A 39 19.27 7.99 5.86
N TYR A 40 18.22 8.64 6.37
CA TYR A 40 18.33 9.51 7.53
C TYR A 40 18.82 8.77 8.78
N ARG A 41 18.27 7.58 9.06
CA ARG A 41 18.67 6.73 10.19
C ARG A 41 20.12 6.27 10.04
N ASP A 42 20.52 5.83 8.85
CA ASP A 42 21.86 5.33 8.56
C ASP A 42 22.91 6.46 8.59
N GLY A 43 22.49 7.70 8.32
CA GLY A 43 23.30 8.90 8.50
C GLY A 43 23.56 9.32 9.96
N ILE A 44 22.90 8.69 10.94
CA ILE A 44 23.11 9.00 12.36
C ILE A 44 24.48 8.43 12.81
N PRO A 45 25.37 9.26 13.38
CA PRO A 45 26.67 8.81 13.88
C PRO A 45 26.54 7.63 14.85
N GLU A 46 27.45 6.66 14.76
CA GLU A 46 27.42 5.41 15.55
C GLU A 46 27.35 5.67 17.07
N ASN A 47 28.06 6.68 17.56
CA ASN A 47 28.02 7.09 18.96
C ASN A 47 26.66 7.67 19.42
N MET A 48 25.74 7.94 18.49
CA MET A 48 24.38 8.43 18.75
C MET A 48 23.29 7.38 18.44
N GLN A 49 23.65 6.16 18.06
CA GLN A 49 22.68 5.10 17.76
C GLN A 49 21.94 4.55 18.99
N SER A 50 22.42 4.85 20.20
CA SER A 50 21.68 4.59 21.45
C SER A 50 20.82 5.77 21.90
N SER A 51 20.64 6.78 21.05
CA SER A 51 19.85 7.97 21.39
C SER A 51 18.37 7.79 21.04
N ASP A 52 17.49 8.51 21.75
CA ASP A 52 16.06 8.59 21.45
C ASP A 52 15.78 8.99 19.98
N ARG A 53 16.69 9.76 19.37
CA ARG A 53 16.57 10.19 17.98
C ARG A 53 16.71 9.00 17.03
N TYR A 54 17.66 8.10 17.29
CA TYR A 54 17.85 6.89 16.48
C TYR A 54 16.66 5.95 16.61
N TYR A 55 16.22 5.67 17.85
CA TYR A 55 15.07 4.80 18.08
C TYR A 55 13.78 5.31 17.43
N LYS A 56 13.59 6.63 17.35
CA LYS A 56 12.45 7.21 16.63
C LYS A 56 12.54 7.01 15.12
N ALA A 57 13.74 7.14 14.54
CA ALA A 57 13.96 6.92 13.12
C ALA A 57 13.76 5.45 12.74
N GLU A 58 14.28 4.53 13.57
CA GLU A 58 14.05 3.09 13.44
C GLU A 58 12.56 2.75 13.51
N ALA A 59 11.85 3.24 14.53
CA ALA A 59 10.41 3.01 14.66
C ALA A 59 9.59 3.60 13.50
N ALA A 60 10.03 4.73 12.93
CA ALA A 60 9.40 5.32 11.76
C ALA A 60 9.60 4.44 10.51
N ALA A 61 10.83 3.97 10.25
CA ALA A 61 11.13 3.07 9.15
C ALA A 61 10.36 1.73 9.25
N ASP A 62 10.25 1.17 10.46
CA ASP A 62 9.48 -0.04 10.73
C ASP A 62 7.98 0.15 10.46
N ALA A 63 7.43 1.30 10.88
CA ALA A 63 6.03 1.63 10.64
C ALA A 63 5.73 1.84 9.15
N LEU A 64 6.64 2.47 8.42
CA LEU A 64 6.52 2.65 6.96
C LEU A 64 6.60 1.33 6.21
N THR A 65 7.52 0.44 6.62
CA THR A 65 7.62 -0.91 6.07
C THR A 65 6.34 -1.70 6.30
N SER A 66 5.80 -1.65 7.52
CA SER A 66 4.54 -2.33 7.84
C SER A 66 3.38 -1.80 6.99
N ALA A 67 3.29 -0.47 6.81
CA ALA A 67 2.25 0.14 5.97
C ALA A 67 2.39 -0.24 4.48
N TYR A 68 3.61 -0.34 3.97
CA TYR A 68 3.87 -0.81 2.61
C TYR A 68 3.43 -2.27 2.42
N ASP A 69 3.83 -3.14 3.34
CA ASP A 69 3.50 -4.57 3.30
C ASP A 69 1.98 -4.80 3.39
N ASP A 70 1.29 -4.05 4.25
CA ASP A 70 -0.17 -4.11 4.37
C ASP A 70 -0.86 -3.75 3.04
N LEU A 71 -0.37 -2.74 2.31
CA LEU A 71 -0.93 -2.36 1.00
C LEU A 71 -0.60 -3.36 -0.11
N GLU A 72 0.63 -3.86 -0.18
CA GLU A 72 1.02 -4.90 -1.13
C GLU A 72 0.28 -6.22 -0.91
N SER A 73 -0.15 -6.50 0.33
CA SER A 73 -0.95 -7.68 0.65
C SER A 73 -2.38 -7.62 0.09
N PHE A 74 -2.88 -6.45 -0.30
CA PHE A 74 -4.25 -6.27 -0.75
C PHE A 74 -4.44 -6.70 -2.21
N ASP A 75 -4.89 -7.95 -2.39
CA ASP A 75 -5.14 -8.54 -3.71
C ASP A 75 -6.46 -8.07 -4.34
N VAL A 76 -6.42 -6.90 -4.99
CA VAL A 76 -7.55 -6.33 -5.74
C VAL A 76 -7.94 -7.22 -6.93
N GLU A 77 -6.96 -7.88 -7.55
CA GLU A 77 -7.16 -8.67 -8.77
C GLU A 77 -8.04 -9.90 -8.50
N SER A 78 -7.83 -10.57 -7.37
CA SER A 78 -8.68 -11.68 -6.92
C SER A 78 -10.13 -11.26 -6.69
N VAL A 79 -10.35 -10.07 -6.12
CA VAL A 79 -11.71 -9.51 -5.95
C VAL A 79 -12.36 -9.23 -7.30
N ILE A 80 -11.62 -8.63 -8.25
CA ILE A 80 -12.11 -8.37 -9.61
C ILE A 80 -12.47 -9.68 -10.32
N SER A 81 -11.62 -10.70 -10.22
CA SER A 81 -11.86 -12.03 -10.81
C SER A 81 -13.16 -12.66 -10.27
N SER A 82 -13.36 -12.59 -8.96
CA SER A 82 -14.60 -13.09 -8.32
C SER A 82 -15.86 -12.37 -8.82
N LEU A 83 -15.78 -11.05 -9.02
CA LEU A 83 -16.87 -10.25 -9.58
C LEU A 83 -17.13 -10.54 -11.06
N GLN A 84 -16.08 -10.81 -11.84
CA GLN A 84 -16.21 -11.22 -13.23
C GLN A 84 -16.95 -12.56 -13.35
N GLY A 85 -16.63 -13.53 -12.50
CA GLY A 85 -17.38 -14.80 -12.43
C GLY A 85 -18.86 -14.62 -12.07
N ALA A 86 -19.21 -13.62 -11.26
CA ALA A 86 -20.60 -13.31 -10.91
C ALA A 86 -21.40 -12.65 -12.06
N MET A 87 -20.73 -12.21 -13.13
CA MET A 87 -21.38 -11.63 -14.31
C MET A 87 -21.80 -12.69 -15.34
N GLU A 88 -21.11 -13.83 -15.40
CA GLU A 88 -21.44 -14.97 -16.26
C GLU A 88 -22.86 -15.48 -15.95
#